data_AF-A0A327HSB7-F1
#
_entry.id   AF-A0A327HSB7-F1
#
_cell.length_a   1.000
_cell.length_b   1.000
_cell.length_c   1.000
_cell.angle_alpha   90.00
_cell.angle_beta   90.00
_cell.angle_gamma   90.00
#
_symmetry.space_group_name_H-M   'P 1'
#
loop_
_entity.id
_entity.type
_entity.pdbx_description
1 polymer ?
#
loop_
_entity_poly.entity_id
_entity_poly.type
_entity_poly.pdbx_seq_one_letter_code
_entity_poly.pdbx_strand_id
1 'polypeptide(L)'
;MRDEKICVVGGFPISHSLSPHLFALVHQHLGISWNMPVKINTNSLFDLIECEKKIEPPSENFKKNVIATTHAISGSNFKLDSELSLDIISENKSYYGLKEWGSITSPLKHQILDSNVNCYALDEDGLRFTMTDGYGVVLVAKHFGIDFSLKPILSIKGGGSSAISTANAWLQSGGRVTQIKGRRLLPKYIVEKCEPDAKGDFHVDFDESSDYNGLVLFPKYGDEIVDLEGKIDGRWMLVAQHILAWRFLFFPESKDNLPSLELLYKRLIYLESLLKR
;
A
#
# COMPACT_ATOMS: atom_id res chain seq x y z
N MET A 1 -16.79 23.15 -13.17
CA MET A 1 -16.08 23.06 -11.87
C MET A 1 -14.81 22.29 -12.14
N ARG A 2 -13.65 22.73 -11.61
CA ARG A 2 -12.46 21.87 -11.68
C ARG A 2 -12.76 20.67 -10.80
N ASP A 3 -12.59 19.45 -11.31
CA ASP A 3 -12.63 18.23 -10.51
C ASP A 3 -11.42 18.20 -9.58
N GLU A 4 -11.43 19.08 -8.58
CA GLU A 4 -10.41 19.14 -7.55
C GLU A 4 -10.50 17.87 -6.71
N LYS A 5 -9.34 17.28 -6.44
CA LYS A 5 -9.19 16.04 -5.71
C LYS A 5 -8.16 16.28 -4.62
N ILE A 6 -8.44 15.77 -3.43
CA ILE A 6 -7.52 15.81 -2.30
C ILE A 6 -6.94 14.41 -2.12
N CYS A 7 -5.62 14.34 -2.04
CA CYS A 7 -4.93 13.15 -1.56
C CYS A 7 -4.50 13.37 -0.11
N VAL A 8 -4.78 12.40 0.75
CA VAL A 8 -4.50 12.48 2.18
C VAL A 8 -3.58 11.32 2.59
N VAL A 9 -2.66 11.62 3.50
CA VAL A 9 -1.89 10.61 4.24
C VAL A 9 -2.16 10.86 5.73
N GLY A 10 -2.85 9.91 6.37
CA GLY A 10 -3.30 10.01 7.75
C GLY A 10 -2.65 8.97 8.66
N GLY A 11 -2.30 9.38 9.88
CA GLY A 11 -1.79 8.50 10.93
C GLY A 11 -0.80 9.22 11.84
N PHE A 12 -0.12 8.49 12.71
CA PHE A 12 0.87 9.08 13.61
C PHE A 12 1.94 8.05 14.04
N PRO A 13 3.24 8.32 13.82
CA PRO A 13 3.83 9.42 13.04
C PRO A 13 3.82 9.14 11.52
N ILE A 14 3.80 10.20 10.69
CA ILE A 14 3.83 10.09 9.21
C ILE A 14 4.83 11.02 8.49
N SER A 15 5.78 11.62 9.24
CA SER A 15 6.78 12.55 8.68
C SER A 15 7.54 11.95 7.49
N HIS A 16 8.00 10.70 7.62
CA HIS A 16 8.80 9.98 6.63
C HIS A 16 7.99 9.21 5.59
N SER A 17 6.66 9.38 5.54
CA SER A 17 5.84 8.64 4.57
C SER A 17 6.20 9.00 3.14
N LEU A 18 6.47 7.98 2.32
CA LEU A 18 6.69 8.09 0.88
C LEU A 18 5.37 8.10 0.06
N SER A 19 4.22 7.88 0.70
CA SER A 19 2.91 7.89 0.04
C SER A 19 2.61 9.17 -0.78
N PRO A 20 3.02 10.39 -0.35
CA PRO A 20 2.83 11.59 -1.18
C PRO A 20 3.54 11.52 -2.54
N HIS A 21 4.73 10.89 -2.59
CA HIS A 21 5.48 10.70 -3.82
C HIS A 21 4.73 9.76 -4.77
N LEU A 22 4.18 8.67 -4.23
CA LEU A 22 3.39 7.72 -4.99
C LEU A 22 2.12 8.34 -5.55
N PHE A 23 1.38 9.11 -4.74
CA PHE A 23 0.23 9.88 -5.22
C PHE A 23 0.63 10.79 -6.39
N ALA A 24 1.69 11.60 -6.24
CA ALA A 24 2.14 12.51 -7.28
C ALA A 24 2.57 11.77 -8.57
N LEU A 25 3.31 10.66 -8.44
CA LEU A 25 3.75 9.84 -9.57
C LEU A 25 2.58 9.20 -10.32
N VAL A 26 1.56 8.70 -9.62
CA VAL A 26 0.37 8.10 -10.25
C VAL A 26 -0.51 9.17 -10.91
N HIS A 27 -0.73 10.31 -10.26
CA HIS A 27 -1.46 11.43 -10.88
C HIS A 27 -0.77 11.90 -12.16
N GLN A 28 0.56 12.10 -12.09
CA GLN A 28 1.34 12.52 -13.24
C GLN A 28 1.32 11.47 -14.36
N HIS A 29 1.35 10.17 -14.01
CA HIS A 29 1.23 9.08 -14.98
C HIS A 29 -0.13 9.10 -15.70
N LEU A 30 -1.22 9.32 -14.95
CA LEU A 30 -2.59 9.33 -15.46
C LEU A 30 -3.00 10.66 -16.12
N GLY A 31 -2.13 11.67 -16.12
CA GLY A 31 -2.45 13.01 -16.64
C GLY A 31 -3.50 13.76 -15.80
N ILE A 32 -3.68 13.38 -14.53
CA ILE A 32 -4.63 14.00 -13.62
C ILE A 32 -3.96 15.21 -12.95
N SER A 33 -4.62 16.36 -12.93
CA SER A 33 -4.15 17.52 -12.17
C SER A 33 -4.07 17.19 -10.67
N TRP A 34 -2.98 17.55 -10.01
CA TRP A 34 -2.75 17.20 -8.62
C TRP A 34 -2.15 18.35 -7.81
N ASN A 35 -2.51 18.37 -6.53
CA ASN A 35 -1.94 19.23 -5.50
C ASN A 35 -1.05 18.40 -4.57
N MET A 36 -0.27 19.06 -3.71
CA MET A 36 0.55 18.35 -2.73
C MET A 36 -0.36 17.51 -1.82
N PRO A 37 -0.11 16.19 -1.68
CA PRO A 37 -0.90 15.37 -0.77
C PRO A 37 -0.80 15.88 0.67
N VAL A 38 -1.95 16.04 1.32
CA VAL A 38 -2.09 16.57 2.67
C VAL A 38 -1.65 15.51 3.68
N LYS A 39 -0.70 15.83 4.55
CA LYS A 39 -0.29 14.97 5.67
C LYS A 39 -1.03 15.40 6.93
N ILE A 40 -1.76 14.48 7.56
CA ILE A 40 -2.53 14.74 8.77
C ILE A 40 -2.03 13.81 9.88
N ASN A 41 -1.26 14.38 10.80
CA ASN A 41 -0.81 13.70 12.00
C ASN A 41 -1.98 13.59 12.98
N THR A 42 -2.59 12.41 13.08
CA THR A 42 -3.72 12.16 13.98
C THR A 42 -3.75 10.73 14.47
N ASN A 43 -4.33 10.55 15.67
CA ASN A 43 -4.63 9.25 16.26
C ASN A 43 -6.12 8.88 16.15
N SER A 44 -6.93 9.69 15.46
CA SER A 44 -8.38 9.50 15.31
C SER A 44 -8.77 9.50 13.83
N LEU A 45 -9.45 8.44 13.40
CA LEU A 45 -9.98 8.34 12.04
C LEU A 45 -11.10 9.36 11.83
N PHE A 46 -11.92 9.60 12.85
CA PHE A 46 -12.93 10.66 12.82
C PHE A 46 -12.28 12.02 12.53
N ASP A 47 -11.20 12.36 13.25
CA ASP A 47 -10.51 13.64 13.05
C ASP A 47 -9.91 13.73 11.64
N LEU A 48 -9.34 12.62 11.13
CA LEU A 48 -8.82 12.55 9.76
C LEU A 48 -9.91 12.88 8.72
N ILE A 49 -11.09 12.29 8.89
CA ILE A 49 -12.20 12.43 7.94
C ILE A 49 -12.88 13.80 8.07
N GLU A 50 -13.10 14.32 9.28
CA GLU A 50 -13.84 15.58 9.49
C GLU A 50 -12.99 16.84 9.38
N CYS A 51 -11.68 16.77 9.56
CA CYS A 51 -10.84 17.97 9.53
C CYS A 51 -10.87 18.68 8.17
N GLU A 52 -10.76 20.01 8.21
CA GLU A 52 -10.54 20.83 7.03
C GLU A 52 -9.15 20.52 6.44
N LYS A 53 -9.13 20.19 5.15
CA LYS A 53 -7.89 19.83 4.44
C LYS A 53 -7.43 21.03 3.63
N LYS A 54 -6.33 21.65 4.06
CA LYS A 54 -5.70 22.75 3.34
C LYS A 54 -4.98 22.20 2.11
N ILE A 55 -5.52 22.50 0.93
CA ILE A 55 -4.91 22.15 -0.35
C ILE A 55 -3.79 23.15 -0.65
N GLU A 56 -2.58 22.65 -0.88
CA GLU A 56 -1.44 23.47 -1.28
C GLU A 56 -0.87 22.98 -2.62
N PRO A 57 -0.45 23.88 -3.52
CA PRO A 57 0.25 23.45 -4.72
C PRO A 57 1.59 22.79 -4.34
N PRO A 58 2.06 21.79 -5.10
CA PRO A 58 3.41 21.27 -4.90
C PRO A 58 4.45 22.38 -5.14
N SER A 59 5.59 22.32 -4.45
CA SER A 59 6.70 23.21 -4.77
C SER A 59 7.15 23.02 -6.22
N GLU A 60 7.60 24.10 -6.87
CA GLU A 60 8.03 24.05 -8.28
C GLU A 60 9.12 22.98 -8.51
N ASN A 61 10.06 22.86 -7.56
CA ASN A 61 11.11 21.84 -7.63
C ASN A 61 10.55 20.42 -7.53
N PHE A 62 9.64 20.17 -6.59
CA PHE A 62 9.01 18.85 -6.45
C PHE A 62 8.22 18.47 -7.70
N LYS A 63 7.38 19.39 -8.20
CA LYS A 63 6.59 19.19 -9.41
C LYS A 63 7.49 18.90 -10.63
N LYS A 64 8.56 19.68 -10.81
CA LYS A 64 9.56 19.46 -11.88
C LYS A 64 10.20 18.08 -11.78
N ASN A 65 10.59 17.65 -10.58
CA ASN A 65 11.22 16.33 -10.36
C ASN A 65 10.25 15.18 -10.64
N VAL A 66 8.98 15.30 -10.25
CA VAL A 66 7.94 14.31 -10.57
C VAL A 66 7.76 14.19 -12.09
N ILE A 67 7.59 15.31 -12.79
CA ILE A 67 7.47 15.32 -14.25
C ILE A 67 8.70 14.69 -14.91
N ALA A 68 9.90 15.15 -14.55
CA ALA A 68 11.15 14.63 -15.09
C ALA A 68 11.31 13.13 -14.86
N THR A 69 10.94 12.64 -13.67
CA THR A 69 10.94 11.21 -13.33
C THR A 69 10.01 10.42 -14.24
N THR A 70 8.77 10.89 -14.42
CA THR A 70 7.80 10.17 -15.26
C THR A 70 8.17 10.15 -16.74
N HIS A 71 8.90 11.15 -17.23
CA HIS A 71 9.43 11.16 -18.60
C HIS A 71 10.68 10.29 -18.75
N ALA A 72 11.59 10.31 -17.78
CA ALA A 72 12.85 9.59 -17.85
C ALA A 72 12.68 8.07 -17.74
N ILE A 73 11.67 7.60 -17.00
CA ILE A 73 11.43 6.18 -16.74
C ILE A 73 10.08 5.78 -17.33
N SER A 74 10.11 5.14 -18.49
CA SER A 74 8.95 4.53 -19.15
C SER A 74 8.84 3.04 -18.81
N GLY A 75 7.63 2.49 -18.94
CA GLY A 75 7.37 1.07 -18.73
C GLY A 75 5.96 0.70 -19.14
N SER A 76 5.55 -0.51 -18.83
CA SER A 76 4.20 -1.02 -19.12
C SER A 76 3.16 -0.52 -18.12
N ASN A 77 1.89 -0.63 -18.53
CA ASN A 77 0.76 -0.49 -17.61
C ASN A 77 0.61 -1.75 -16.74
N PHE A 78 -0.01 -1.55 -15.59
CA PHE A 78 -0.36 -2.61 -14.66
C PHE A 78 -1.34 -3.59 -15.31
N LYS A 79 -1.01 -4.87 -15.22
CA LYS A 79 -1.90 -5.97 -15.56
C LYS A 79 -2.10 -6.82 -14.33
N LEU A 80 -3.32 -7.26 -14.13
CA LEU A 80 -3.70 -8.13 -13.04
C LEU A 80 -4.21 -9.44 -13.65
N ASP A 81 -3.43 -10.51 -13.48
CA ASP A 81 -3.66 -11.79 -14.16
C ASP A 81 -4.76 -12.66 -13.51
N SER A 82 -5.36 -12.22 -12.39
CA SER A 82 -6.38 -12.97 -11.66
C SER A 82 -7.56 -12.10 -11.25
N GLU A 83 -8.74 -12.71 -11.06
CA GLU A 83 -9.90 -12.10 -10.40
C GLU A 83 -9.58 -11.85 -8.92
N LEU A 84 -8.84 -10.77 -8.65
CA LEU A 84 -8.69 -10.24 -7.30
C LEU A 84 -9.91 -9.36 -6.99
N SER A 85 -10.60 -9.67 -5.90
CA SER A 85 -11.60 -8.80 -5.28
C SER A 85 -11.11 -8.32 -3.92
N LEU A 86 -11.37 -7.06 -3.61
CA LEU A 86 -11.14 -6.50 -2.28
C LEU A 86 -12.48 -6.21 -1.61
N ASP A 87 -12.55 -6.47 -0.32
CA ASP A 87 -13.69 -6.06 0.49
C ASP A 87 -13.69 -4.53 0.63
N ILE A 88 -14.81 -3.91 0.26
CA ILE A 88 -15.03 -2.47 0.39
C ILE A 88 -16.10 -2.26 1.45
N ILE A 89 -15.75 -1.52 2.49
CA ILE A 89 -16.67 -1.14 3.57
C ILE A 89 -17.20 0.24 3.22
N SER A 90 -18.51 0.39 3.16
CA SER A 90 -19.16 1.65 2.81
C SER A 90 -19.94 2.21 4.00
N GLU A 91 -19.78 3.51 4.24
CA GLU A 91 -20.53 4.29 5.21
C GLU A 91 -21.22 5.46 4.50
N ASN A 92 -22.46 5.73 4.91
CA ASN A 92 -23.19 6.90 4.41
C ASN A 92 -22.56 8.17 4.99
N LYS A 93 -21.89 8.95 4.13
CA LYS A 93 -21.37 10.27 4.46
C LYS A 93 -21.68 11.24 3.35
N SER A 94 -22.17 12.42 3.71
CA SER A 94 -22.44 13.48 2.74
C SER A 94 -21.17 13.92 2.03
N TYR A 95 -21.27 14.03 0.71
CA TYR A 95 -20.24 14.52 -0.17
C TYR A 95 -20.57 15.95 -0.64
N TYR A 96 -19.62 16.87 -0.49
CA TYR A 96 -19.82 18.30 -0.77
C TYR A 96 -19.07 18.78 -2.03
N GLY A 97 -18.80 17.88 -2.97
CA GLY A 97 -18.24 18.25 -4.29
C GLY A 97 -16.71 18.20 -4.40
N LEU A 98 -16.00 17.68 -3.40
CA LEU A 98 -14.54 17.57 -3.39
C LEU A 98 -14.10 16.13 -3.11
N LYS A 99 -13.60 15.42 -4.12
CA LYS A 99 -13.23 14.00 -3.97
C LYS A 99 -12.00 13.88 -3.08
N GLU A 100 -12.03 12.98 -2.11
CA GLU A 100 -10.90 12.69 -1.23
C GLU A 100 -10.46 11.24 -1.39
N TRP A 101 -9.15 11.03 -1.49
CA TRP A 101 -8.52 9.71 -1.47
C TRP A 101 -7.43 9.69 -0.41
N GLY A 102 -7.47 8.75 0.51
CA GLY A 102 -6.55 8.73 1.63
C GLY A 102 -5.83 7.41 1.82
N SER A 103 -4.54 7.49 2.11
CA SER A 103 -3.77 6.41 2.73
C SER A 103 -3.79 6.56 4.25
N ILE A 104 -4.08 5.48 4.95
CA ILE A 104 -4.22 5.40 6.41
C ILE A 104 -3.12 4.49 6.96
N THR A 105 -2.44 4.95 8.01
CA THR A 105 -1.50 4.13 8.77
C THR A 105 -1.81 4.13 10.26
N SER A 106 -1.05 3.38 11.05
CA SER A 106 -1.22 3.30 12.49
C SER A 106 -1.24 4.69 13.15
N PRO A 107 -2.05 4.89 14.20
CA PRO A 107 -2.91 3.91 14.87
C PRO A 107 -4.33 3.76 14.25
N LEU A 108 -4.57 4.38 13.10
CA LEU A 108 -5.93 4.53 12.54
C LEU A 108 -6.49 3.25 11.93
N LYS A 109 -5.62 2.32 11.51
CA LYS A 109 -6.00 1.11 10.74
C LYS A 109 -7.04 0.20 11.41
N HIS A 110 -7.25 0.35 12.72
CA HIS A 110 -8.08 -0.53 13.54
C HIS A 110 -9.34 0.16 14.09
N GLN A 111 -9.64 1.37 13.63
CA GLN A 111 -10.71 2.21 14.20
C GLN A 111 -12.05 2.04 13.48
N ILE A 112 -12.09 1.24 12.42
CA ILE A 112 -13.34 0.73 11.84
C ILE A 112 -13.71 -0.56 12.57
N LEU A 113 -14.96 -0.64 13.02
CA LEU A 113 -15.45 -1.80 13.77
C LEU A 113 -15.29 -3.08 12.95
N ASP A 114 -14.77 -4.14 13.60
CA ASP A 114 -14.59 -5.49 13.05
C ASP A 114 -13.74 -5.59 11.77
N SER A 115 -13.05 -4.52 11.37
CA SER A 115 -12.29 -4.48 10.12
C SER A 115 -10.97 -3.74 10.28
N ASN A 116 -9.98 -4.15 9.50
CA ASN A 116 -8.75 -3.38 9.33
C ASN A 116 -8.78 -2.69 7.99
N VAL A 117 -8.32 -1.44 7.93
CA VAL A 117 -8.30 -0.63 6.69
C VAL A 117 -6.98 0.11 6.59
N ASN A 118 -6.51 0.38 5.38
CA ASN A 118 -5.30 1.19 5.14
C ASN A 118 -5.52 2.29 4.10
N CYS A 119 -6.72 2.41 3.55
CA CYS A 119 -7.08 3.49 2.66
C CYS A 119 -8.59 3.77 2.67
N TYR A 120 -8.95 4.98 2.24
CA TYR A 120 -10.33 5.43 2.13
C TYR A 120 -10.55 6.30 0.89
N ALA A 121 -11.79 6.35 0.41
CA ALA A 121 -12.26 7.34 -0.56
C ALA A 121 -13.55 7.99 -0.03
N LEU A 122 -13.69 9.30 -0.27
CA LEU A 122 -14.93 10.04 -0.05
C LEU A 122 -15.30 10.76 -1.35
N ASP A 123 -16.39 10.35 -1.96
CA ASP A 123 -16.92 10.92 -3.19
C ASP A 123 -18.45 10.74 -3.27
N GLU A 124 -19.03 10.84 -4.46
CA GLU A 124 -20.47 10.71 -4.68
C GLU A 124 -21.07 9.38 -4.18
N ASP A 125 -20.26 8.32 -4.06
CA ASP A 125 -20.69 7.02 -3.55
C ASP A 125 -20.62 6.93 -2.02
N GLY A 126 -20.24 8.02 -1.34
CA GLY A 126 -20.08 8.09 0.11
C GLY A 126 -18.66 7.78 0.58
N LEU A 127 -18.53 7.45 1.86
CA LEU A 127 -17.25 7.13 2.49
C LEU A 127 -16.99 5.63 2.37
N ARG A 128 -15.86 5.26 1.76
CA ARG A 128 -15.52 3.87 1.47
C ARG A 128 -14.12 3.56 1.96
N PHE A 129 -13.91 2.37 2.52
CA PHE A 129 -12.64 1.92 3.05
C PHE A 129 -12.26 0.55 2.50
N THR A 130 -10.96 0.29 2.40
CA THR A 130 -10.45 -1.06 2.13
C THR A 130 -9.06 -1.31 2.73
N MET A 131 -8.58 -2.55 2.65
CA MET A 131 -7.26 -2.99 3.10
C MET A 131 -6.46 -3.56 1.93
N THR A 132 -5.46 -2.83 1.48
CA THR A 132 -4.60 -3.24 0.35
C THR A 132 -3.26 -3.85 0.76
N ASP A 133 -2.88 -3.77 2.04
CA ASP A 133 -1.58 -4.30 2.52
C ASP A 133 -1.39 -5.77 2.13
N GLY A 134 -2.34 -6.64 2.49
CA GLY A 134 -2.18 -8.09 2.34
C GLY A 134 -2.09 -8.54 0.89
N TYR A 135 -2.99 -8.05 0.04
CA TYR A 135 -2.92 -8.32 -1.40
C TYR A 135 -1.74 -7.60 -2.08
N GLY A 136 -1.26 -6.50 -1.50
CA GLY A 136 0.00 -5.87 -1.89
C GLY A 136 1.17 -6.83 -1.73
N VAL A 137 1.24 -7.57 -0.61
CA VAL A 137 2.25 -8.62 -0.41
C VAL A 137 2.11 -9.76 -1.41
N VAL A 138 0.89 -10.23 -1.68
CA VAL A 138 0.64 -11.26 -2.70
C VAL A 138 1.14 -10.80 -4.08
N LEU A 139 0.87 -9.55 -4.45
CA LEU A 139 1.31 -8.96 -5.70
C LEU A 139 2.84 -8.87 -5.78
N VAL A 140 3.51 -8.46 -4.70
CA VAL A 140 4.98 -8.48 -4.61
C VAL A 140 5.51 -9.89 -4.74
N ALA A 141 4.98 -10.87 -4.00
CA ALA A 141 5.43 -12.25 -4.07
C ALA A 141 5.35 -12.82 -5.50
N LYS A 142 4.22 -12.61 -6.20
CA LYS A 142 4.07 -13.02 -7.60
C LYS A 142 5.10 -12.35 -8.51
N HIS A 143 5.36 -11.05 -8.31
CA HIS A 143 6.39 -10.33 -9.06
C HIS A 143 7.79 -10.93 -8.87
N PHE A 144 8.10 -11.42 -7.67
CA PHE A 144 9.36 -12.09 -7.34
C PHE A 144 9.32 -13.61 -7.58
N GLY A 145 8.39 -14.11 -8.40
CA GLY A 145 8.40 -15.48 -8.90
C GLY A 145 7.65 -16.52 -8.04
N ILE A 146 6.88 -16.09 -7.03
CA ILE A 146 6.03 -17.02 -6.28
C ILE A 146 4.80 -17.42 -7.11
N ASP A 147 4.70 -18.71 -7.43
CA ASP A 147 3.56 -19.28 -8.14
C ASP A 147 2.52 -19.85 -7.16
N PHE A 148 1.33 -19.25 -7.13
CA PHE A 148 0.22 -19.69 -6.30
C PHE A 148 -0.43 -21.00 -6.76
N SER A 149 -0.19 -21.45 -7.99
CA SER A 149 -0.64 -22.77 -8.48
C SER A 149 -0.01 -23.92 -7.67
N LEU A 150 1.17 -23.67 -7.08
CA LEU A 150 1.93 -24.62 -6.27
C LEU A 150 1.58 -24.59 -4.77
N LYS A 151 0.58 -23.78 -4.37
CA LYS A 151 0.15 -23.59 -2.97
C LYS A 151 1.32 -23.22 -2.04
N PRO A 152 2.01 -22.10 -2.34
CA PRO A 152 3.24 -21.69 -1.67
C PRO A 152 2.97 -21.36 -0.20
N ILE A 153 3.97 -21.60 0.64
CA ILE A 153 3.90 -21.36 2.09
C ILE A 153 4.49 -19.99 2.41
N LEU A 154 3.67 -19.12 3.01
CA LEU A 154 4.11 -17.86 3.62
C LEU A 154 4.56 -18.10 5.06
N SER A 155 5.83 -17.81 5.33
CA SER A 155 6.34 -17.65 6.68
C SER A 155 6.12 -16.22 7.15
N ILE A 156 5.31 -16.02 8.18
CA ILE A 156 4.97 -14.67 8.67
C ILE A 156 5.42 -14.47 10.12
N LYS A 157 6.17 -13.40 10.37
CA LYS A 157 6.55 -12.95 11.71
C LYS A 157 5.83 -11.64 12.04
N GLY A 158 5.08 -11.63 13.15
CA GLY A 158 4.27 -10.50 13.60
C GLY A 158 2.75 -10.75 13.53
N GLY A 159 1.98 -9.88 14.18
CA GLY A 159 0.52 -10.05 14.37
C GLY A 159 -0.29 -8.75 14.37
N GLY A 160 0.24 -7.67 13.78
CA GLY A 160 -0.50 -6.41 13.56
C GLY A 160 -1.50 -6.48 12.40
N SER A 161 -2.21 -5.38 12.09
CA SER A 161 -3.19 -5.32 10.99
C SER A 161 -2.61 -5.76 9.65
N SER A 162 -1.41 -5.26 9.32
CA SER A 162 -0.73 -5.64 8.07
C SER A 162 -0.43 -7.13 8.05
N ALA A 163 0.04 -7.72 9.16
CA ALA A 163 0.31 -9.15 9.24
C ALA A 163 -0.96 -10.01 9.11
N ILE A 164 -2.03 -9.61 9.81
CA ILE A 164 -3.36 -10.26 9.73
C ILE A 164 -3.89 -10.21 8.29
N SER A 165 -3.86 -9.04 7.66
CA SER A 165 -4.32 -8.89 6.27
C SER A 165 -3.48 -9.70 5.28
N THR A 166 -2.16 -9.80 5.52
CA THR A 166 -1.23 -10.57 4.69
C THR A 166 -1.54 -12.06 4.77
N ALA A 167 -1.70 -12.60 5.98
CA ALA A 167 -2.05 -14.01 6.15
C ALA A 167 -3.41 -14.34 5.50
N ASN A 168 -4.43 -13.50 5.69
CA ASN A 168 -5.74 -13.70 5.06
C ASN A 168 -5.67 -13.65 3.51
N ALA A 169 -5.02 -12.63 2.95
CA ALA A 169 -4.86 -12.49 1.50
C ALA A 169 -4.08 -13.66 0.88
N TRP A 170 -3.06 -14.16 1.59
CA TRP A 170 -2.28 -15.32 1.14
C TRP A 170 -3.11 -16.60 1.08
N LEU A 171 -3.88 -16.88 2.15
CA LEU A 171 -4.81 -18.01 2.21
C LEU A 171 -5.89 -17.91 1.14
N GLN A 172 -6.48 -16.73 0.95
CA GLN A 172 -7.50 -16.48 -0.08
C GLN A 172 -6.94 -16.65 -1.50
N SER A 173 -5.65 -16.41 -1.70
CA SER A 173 -4.96 -16.62 -2.97
C SER A 173 -4.60 -18.10 -3.22
N GLY A 174 -4.97 -19.02 -2.33
CA GLY A 174 -4.70 -20.46 -2.45
C GLY A 174 -3.36 -20.91 -1.86
N GLY A 175 -2.62 -20.01 -1.22
CA GLY A 175 -1.39 -20.34 -0.50
C GLY A 175 -1.66 -20.92 0.88
N ARG A 176 -0.58 -21.26 1.57
CA ARG A 176 -0.57 -21.76 2.96
C ARG A 176 0.24 -20.83 3.85
N VAL A 177 0.01 -20.84 5.15
CA VAL A 177 0.69 -19.94 6.09
C VAL A 177 1.35 -20.74 7.20
N THR A 178 2.57 -20.36 7.56
CA THR A 178 3.20 -20.79 8.81
C THR A 178 3.58 -19.56 9.62
N GLN A 179 3.35 -19.61 10.93
CA GLN A 179 3.61 -18.48 11.81
C GLN A 179 4.97 -18.64 12.48
N ILE A 180 5.83 -17.64 12.31
CA ILE A 180 7.06 -17.50 13.08
C ILE A 180 6.76 -16.76 14.38
N LYS A 181 7.33 -17.23 15.49
CA LYS A 181 7.20 -16.56 16.79
C LYS A 181 7.77 -15.15 16.72
N GLY A 182 6.90 -14.17 16.96
CA GLY A 182 7.21 -12.74 16.96
C GLY A 182 6.78 -12.04 18.25
N ARG A 183 6.72 -10.70 18.22
CA ARG A 183 6.27 -9.84 19.33
C ARG A 183 4.78 -10.00 19.61
N ARG A 184 3.99 -10.19 18.55
CA ARG A 184 2.54 -10.41 18.62
C ARG A 184 2.17 -11.62 17.79
N LEU A 185 1.28 -12.46 18.31
CA LEU A 185 0.75 -13.60 17.57
C LEU A 185 -0.38 -13.19 16.63
N LEU A 186 -0.57 -13.95 15.55
CA LEU A 186 -1.77 -13.88 14.74
C LEU A 186 -3.01 -14.27 15.57
N PRO A 187 -4.20 -13.77 15.21
CA PRO A 187 -5.46 -14.19 15.82
C PRO A 187 -5.69 -15.69 15.68
N LYS A 188 -6.37 -16.28 16.68
CA LYS A 188 -6.65 -17.72 16.75
C LYS A 188 -7.25 -18.30 15.46
N TYR A 189 -8.19 -17.60 14.84
CA TYR A 189 -8.86 -18.05 13.60
C TYR A 189 -7.93 -18.19 12.39
N ILE A 190 -6.77 -17.51 12.40
CA ILE A 190 -5.72 -17.67 11.39
C ILE A 190 -4.76 -18.77 11.82
N VAL A 191 -4.36 -18.78 13.09
CA VAL A 191 -3.43 -19.79 13.65
C VAL A 191 -3.96 -21.21 13.44
N GLU A 192 -5.27 -21.42 13.57
CA GLU A 192 -5.91 -22.73 13.30
C GLU A 192 -5.81 -23.19 11.84
N LYS A 193 -5.53 -22.26 10.91
CA LYS A 193 -5.31 -22.53 9.47
C LYS A 193 -3.83 -22.60 9.11
N CYS A 194 -2.94 -22.31 10.04
CA CYS A 194 -1.49 -22.37 9.80
C CYS A 194 -1.00 -23.81 9.77
N GLU A 195 0.08 -24.06 9.04
CA GLU A 195 0.86 -25.29 9.08
C GLU A 195 2.11 -25.05 9.94
N PRO A 196 2.11 -25.50 11.21
CA PRO A 196 3.25 -25.29 12.10
C PRO A 196 4.52 -25.92 11.54
N ASP A 197 5.65 -25.24 11.70
CA ASP A 197 7.00 -25.72 11.34
C ASP A 197 7.21 -26.03 9.85
N ALA A 198 6.27 -25.65 8.98
CA ALA A 198 6.41 -25.80 7.54
C ALA A 198 7.53 -24.90 6.98
N LYS A 199 8.25 -25.39 5.97
CA LYS A 199 9.28 -24.59 5.30
C LYS A 199 8.61 -23.57 4.37
N GLY A 200 8.77 -22.28 4.66
CA GLY A 200 8.24 -21.20 3.82
C GLY A 200 8.97 -21.01 2.49
N ASP A 201 8.21 -20.70 1.45
CA ASP A 201 8.70 -20.27 0.14
C ASP A 201 8.94 -18.75 0.10
N PHE A 202 8.16 -18.00 0.88
CA PHE A 202 8.24 -16.55 0.99
C PHE A 202 8.15 -16.14 2.46
N HIS A 203 9.00 -15.22 2.90
CA HIS A 203 9.04 -14.75 4.27
C HIS A 203 8.65 -13.28 4.35
N VAL A 204 7.81 -12.92 5.33
CA VAL A 204 7.51 -11.53 5.66
C VAL A 204 7.75 -11.31 7.13
N ASP A 205 8.60 -10.34 7.44
CA ASP A 205 8.98 -10.03 8.81
C ASP A 205 8.51 -8.63 9.24
N PHE A 206 7.36 -8.57 9.92
CA PHE A 206 6.84 -7.31 10.48
C PHE A 206 7.52 -6.90 11.80
N ASP A 207 8.41 -7.72 12.36
CA ASP A 207 9.09 -7.48 13.66
C ASP A 207 10.59 -7.12 13.53
N GLU A 208 11.14 -7.08 12.31
CA GLU A 208 12.50 -6.62 11.95
C GLU A 208 13.66 -7.40 12.60
N SER A 209 13.70 -8.72 12.42
CA SER A 209 14.73 -9.57 13.04
C SER A 209 14.96 -10.89 12.29
N SER A 210 14.82 -10.89 10.97
CA SER A 210 14.95 -12.11 10.15
C SER A 210 16.36 -12.27 9.58
N ASP A 211 17.06 -13.27 10.09
CA ASP A 211 18.33 -13.77 9.55
C ASP A 211 18.13 -14.84 8.45
N TYR A 212 16.94 -14.89 7.83
CA TYR A 212 16.60 -15.97 6.89
C TYR A 212 17.33 -15.86 5.54
N ASN A 213 17.90 -16.98 5.07
CA ASN A 213 18.65 -17.11 3.81
C ASN A 213 17.76 -17.58 2.65
N GLY A 214 16.77 -16.78 2.28
CA GLY A 214 15.90 -17.00 1.12
C GLY A 214 15.12 -15.73 0.79
N LEU A 215 13.97 -15.87 0.12
CA LEU A 215 13.18 -14.72 -0.31
C LEU A 215 12.41 -14.10 0.88
N VAL A 216 12.81 -12.90 1.30
CA VAL A 216 12.27 -12.19 2.47
C VAL A 216 11.86 -10.77 2.08
N LEU A 217 10.61 -10.41 2.35
CA LEU A 217 10.13 -9.03 2.32
C LEU A 217 10.24 -8.39 3.70
N PHE A 218 10.94 -7.26 3.77
CA PHE A 218 10.95 -6.39 4.94
C PHE A 218 9.90 -5.30 4.73
N PRO A 219 8.76 -5.30 5.43
CA PRO A 219 7.64 -4.38 5.24
C PRO A 219 7.91 -3.00 5.88
N LYS A 220 9.14 -2.49 5.72
CA LYS A 220 9.61 -1.17 6.14
C LYS A 220 10.64 -0.65 5.15
N TYR A 221 10.78 0.67 5.13
CA TYR A 221 11.77 1.36 4.33
C TYR A 221 12.47 2.42 5.18
N GLY A 222 13.79 2.51 5.01
CA GLY A 222 14.63 3.54 5.63
C GLY A 222 15.23 4.46 4.57
N ASP A 223 16.26 5.20 4.96
CA ASP A 223 17.00 6.06 4.02
C ASP A 223 17.79 5.25 2.99
N GLU A 224 18.21 4.03 3.35
CA GLU A 224 18.89 3.11 2.46
C GLU A 224 17.89 2.18 1.76
N ILE A 225 18.29 1.72 0.57
CA ILE A 225 17.56 0.74 -0.21
C ILE A 225 18.14 -0.63 0.13
N VAL A 226 17.28 -1.59 0.39
CA VAL A 226 17.69 -2.99 0.54
C VAL A 226 18.04 -3.54 -0.84
N ASP A 227 19.34 -3.72 -1.09
CA ASP A 227 19.90 -4.28 -2.33
C ASP A 227 20.77 -5.50 -2.00
N LEU A 228 20.13 -6.53 -1.44
CA LEU A 228 20.77 -7.80 -1.09
C LEU A 228 19.98 -8.94 -1.72
N GLU A 229 20.69 -9.95 -2.22
CA GLU A 229 20.06 -11.11 -2.85
C GLU A 229 19.05 -11.78 -1.91
N GLY A 230 17.85 -12.03 -2.45
CA GLY A 230 16.73 -12.60 -1.68
C GLY A 230 16.07 -11.64 -0.70
N LYS A 231 16.54 -10.40 -0.52
CA LYS A 231 15.93 -9.41 0.37
C LYS A 231 15.16 -8.36 -0.44
N ILE A 232 13.86 -8.29 -0.22
CA ILE A 232 12.95 -7.37 -0.90
C ILE A 232 12.71 -6.13 -0.02
N ASP A 233 13.00 -4.96 -0.57
CA ASP A 233 12.78 -3.65 0.07
C ASP A 233 11.28 -3.37 0.30
N GLY A 234 10.93 -2.79 1.46
CA GLY A 234 9.55 -2.51 1.83
C GLY A 234 8.83 -1.49 0.94
N ARG A 235 9.57 -0.71 0.15
CA ARG A 235 8.98 0.14 -0.90
C ARG A 235 8.20 -0.66 -1.93
N TRP A 236 8.56 -1.93 -2.21
CA TRP A 236 7.77 -2.79 -3.08
C TRP A 236 6.36 -3.02 -2.54
N MET A 237 6.23 -3.30 -1.24
CA MET A 237 4.93 -3.42 -0.58
C MET A 237 4.16 -2.10 -0.62
N LEU A 238 4.83 -0.98 -0.35
CA LEU A 238 4.22 0.36 -0.39
C LEU A 238 3.68 0.71 -1.80
N VAL A 239 4.44 0.40 -2.85
CA VAL A 239 4.03 0.60 -4.24
C VAL A 239 2.83 -0.30 -4.57
N ALA A 240 2.90 -1.59 -4.20
CA ALA A 240 1.84 -2.56 -4.48
C ALA A 240 0.50 -2.17 -3.84
N GLN A 241 0.51 -1.81 -2.55
CA GLN A 241 -0.71 -1.39 -1.85
C GLN A 241 -1.31 -0.10 -2.45
N HIS A 242 -0.48 0.80 -2.98
CA HIS A 242 -0.92 2.01 -3.68
C HIS A 242 -1.59 1.67 -5.01
N ILE A 243 -0.96 0.84 -5.84
CA ILE A 243 -1.55 0.40 -7.12
C ILE A 243 -2.92 -0.24 -6.90
N LEU A 244 -3.04 -1.09 -5.87
CA LEU A 244 -4.32 -1.72 -5.53
C LEU A 244 -5.35 -0.69 -5.03
N ALA A 245 -4.95 0.28 -4.22
CA ALA A 245 -5.87 1.32 -3.75
C ALA A 245 -6.39 2.16 -4.92
N TRP A 246 -5.53 2.52 -5.87
CA TRP A 246 -5.92 3.21 -7.10
C TRP A 246 -6.86 2.38 -7.97
N ARG A 247 -6.56 1.10 -8.14
CA ARG A 247 -7.33 0.18 -8.97
C ARG A 247 -8.73 -0.08 -8.46
N PHE A 248 -8.89 -0.22 -7.15
CA PHE A 248 -10.14 -0.71 -6.54
C PHE A 248 -10.94 0.37 -5.82
N LEU A 249 -10.32 1.46 -5.38
CA LEU A 249 -10.97 2.44 -4.51
C LEU A 249 -10.87 3.88 -5.03
N PHE A 250 -9.68 4.37 -5.38
CA PHE A 250 -9.51 5.80 -5.67
C PHE A 250 -10.00 6.20 -7.05
N PHE A 251 -9.57 5.50 -8.10
CA PHE A 251 -9.95 5.84 -9.47
C PHE A 251 -10.05 4.59 -10.36
N PRO A 252 -11.00 3.69 -10.04
CA PRO A 252 -11.11 2.39 -10.71
C PRO A 252 -11.38 2.49 -12.22
N GLU A 253 -11.88 3.61 -12.71
CA GLU A 253 -12.11 3.88 -14.12
C GLU A 253 -10.81 3.90 -14.93
N SER A 254 -9.68 4.21 -14.29
CA SER A 254 -8.34 4.23 -14.91
C SER A 254 -7.52 2.98 -14.62
N LYS A 255 -8.12 1.90 -14.15
CA LYS A 255 -7.42 0.67 -13.72
C LYS A 255 -6.47 0.07 -14.76
N ASP A 256 -6.76 0.24 -16.05
CA ASP A 256 -5.98 -0.32 -17.17
C ASP A 256 -4.85 0.64 -17.63
N ASN A 257 -4.84 1.86 -17.10
CA ASN A 257 -3.85 2.91 -17.35
C ASN A 257 -2.93 3.14 -16.14
N LEU A 258 -3.00 2.32 -15.09
CA LEU A 258 -2.11 2.44 -13.95
C LEU A 258 -0.67 2.03 -14.35
N PRO A 259 0.38 2.63 -13.76
CA PRO A 259 1.74 2.15 -13.97
C PRO A 259 1.92 0.74 -13.41
N SER A 260 2.70 -0.11 -14.09
CA SER A 260 3.07 -1.41 -13.54
C SER A 260 3.81 -1.30 -12.21
N LEU A 261 3.81 -2.38 -11.43
CA LEU A 261 4.49 -2.46 -10.13
C LEU A 261 5.96 -2.04 -10.24
N GLU A 262 6.67 -2.62 -11.21
CA GLU A 262 8.07 -2.33 -11.47
C GLU A 262 8.29 -0.88 -11.94
N LEU A 263 7.42 -0.36 -12.81
CA LEU A 263 7.51 1.01 -13.30
C LEU A 263 7.38 2.02 -12.16
N LEU A 264 6.35 1.85 -11.31
CA LEU A 264 6.11 2.77 -10.20
C LEU A 264 7.21 2.66 -9.13
N TYR A 265 7.74 1.46 -8.87
CA TYR A 265 8.89 1.26 -7.98
C TYR A 265 10.12 2.00 -8.49
N LYS A 266 10.52 1.78 -9.76
CA LYS A 266 11.68 2.47 -10.37
C LYS A 266 11.55 4.00 -10.32
N ARG A 267 10.35 4.50 -10.60
CA ARG A 267 10.04 5.94 -10.51
C ARG A 267 10.14 6.47 -9.08
N LEU A 268 9.65 5.72 -8.09
CA LEU A 268 9.77 6.10 -6.68
C LEU A 268 11.25 6.25 -6.27
N ILE A 269 12.07 5.23 -6.56
CA ILE A 269 13.51 5.23 -6.22
C ILE A 269 14.23 6.41 -6.89
N TYR A 270 13.98 6.63 -8.17
CA TYR A 270 14.60 7.74 -8.89
C TYR A 270 14.18 9.10 -8.34
N LEU A 271 12.89 9.29 -8.05
CA LEU A 271 12.39 10.53 -7.46
C LEU A 271 13.02 10.80 -6.09
N GLU A 272 13.13 9.79 -5.23
CA GLU A 272 13.83 9.91 -3.93
C GLU A 272 15.28 10.36 -4.12
N SER A 273 15.98 9.82 -5.14
CA SER A 273 17.37 10.20 -5.43
C SER A 273 17.53 11.67 -5.85
N LEU A 274 16.50 12.26 -6.46
CA LEU A 274 16.48 13.68 -6.84
C LEU A 274 16.15 14.61 -5.67
N LEU A 275 15.48 14.09 -4.64
CA LEU A 275 15.03 14.88 -3.48
C LEU A 275 16.00 14.82 -2.30
N LYS A 276 16.87 13.80 -2.25
CA LYS A 276 17.98 13.69 -1.30
C LYS A 276 19.21 14.53 -1.69
N ARG A 277 19.18 15.16 -2.86
CA ARG A 277 20.20 16.12 -3.35
C ARG A 277 19.78 17.54 -2.99
#